data_AF-A0A0P6WYR9-F1
#
_entry.id   AF-A0A0P6WYR9-F1
#
_cell.length_a   1.000
_cell.length_b   1.000
_cell.length_c   1.000
_cell.angle_alpha   90.00
_cell.angle_beta   90.00
_cell.angle_gamma   90.00
#
_symmetry.space_group_name_H-M   'P 1'
#
loop_
_entity.id
_entity.type
_entity.pdbx_description
1 polymer ?
#
loop_
_entity_poly.entity_id
_entity_poly.type
_entity_poly.pdbx_seq_one_letter_code
_entity_poly.pdbx_strand_id
1 'polypeptide(L)'
;MLSKFLVMQNLHEILSDKDIRSKWEKIIKSDLDAYLSFLKNRGYIQKANPYEILEKELSDAEMKSMLEQVNQQPGENKLESARKILHYFPDILNTFKNKEYYVCSDRGKALAEFHLISQKSWNYETAKVIFFLVSKRAFLLALQLMVNHAVSQIETHESDMDWKEYDPEVDTSIMNIIYQRDLSKYSLTKEDEALSRDFTAYSMIFKDEAFEDTIIGPDISLNENFYRSVTDTISFCRAQYEMHRIRSIKKYVRSIQVETANDNYVCPACKAAAEKLYTINSIPDIPITECTSEVGCRCNIHALV
;
A
#
# COMPACT_ATOMS: atom_id res chain seq x y z
N MET A 1 -9.91 -11.84 -5.41
CA MET A 1 -9.84 -13.30 -5.18
C MET A 1 -9.56 -14.11 -6.44
N LEU A 2 -10.44 -14.18 -7.45
CA LEU A 2 -10.11 -14.90 -8.71
C LEU A 2 -8.81 -14.36 -9.35
N SER A 3 -8.57 -13.04 -9.25
CA SER A 3 -7.32 -12.39 -9.65
C SER A 3 -6.05 -12.96 -9.03
N LYS A 4 -6.10 -13.59 -7.85
CA LYS A 4 -4.93 -14.24 -7.25
C LYS A 4 -4.47 -15.45 -8.08
N PHE A 5 -5.38 -16.08 -8.85
CA PHE A 5 -5.06 -17.18 -9.76
C PHE A 5 -4.56 -16.71 -11.14
N LEU A 6 -4.45 -15.39 -11.39
CA LEU A 6 -3.70 -14.88 -12.55
C LEU A 6 -2.23 -15.30 -12.50
N VAL A 7 -1.73 -15.54 -11.29
CA VAL A 7 -0.47 -16.23 -11.02
C VAL A 7 -0.81 -17.60 -10.45
N MET A 8 0.00 -18.61 -10.78
CA MET A 8 -0.20 -19.97 -10.30
C MET A 8 -0.15 -20.06 -8.77
N GLN A 9 -1.13 -20.79 -8.21
CA GLN A 9 -1.31 -20.97 -6.77
C GLN A 9 -1.19 -22.45 -6.38
N ASN A 10 -0.48 -22.73 -5.29
CA ASN A 10 -0.45 -24.04 -4.64
C ASN A 10 -1.62 -24.14 -3.65
N LEU A 11 -2.66 -24.89 -4.00
CA LEU A 11 -3.83 -25.01 -3.13
C LEU A 11 -3.53 -25.72 -1.80
N HIS A 12 -2.58 -26.65 -1.78
CA HIS A 12 -2.22 -27.32 -0.53
C HIS A 12 -1.69 -26.30 0.48
N GLU A 13 -0.80 -25.41 0.05
CA GLU A 13 -0.23 -24.37 0.91
C GLU A 13 -1.33 -23.46 1.46
N ILE A 14 -2.20 -22.94 0.58
CA ILE A 14 -3.34 -22.08 0.96
C ILE A 14 -4.28 -22.78 1.95
N LEU A 15 -4.56 -24.06 1.75
CA LEU A 15 -5.52 -24.82 2.58
C LEU A 15 -4.90 -25.31 3.91
N SER A 16 -3.59 -25.55 3.93
CA SER A 16 -2.88 -26.05 5.12
C SER A 16 -2.49 -24.95 6.10
N ASP A 17 -2.28 -23.73 5.62
CA ASP A 17 -1.99 -22.57 6.45
C ASP A 17 -3.30 -21.97 7.01
N LYS A 18 -3.48 -22.07 8.33
CA LYS A 18 -4.69 -21.61 9.02
C LYS A 18 -4.89 -20.10 8.90
N ASP A 19 -3.82 -19.32 8.91
CA ASP A 19 -3.90 -17.86 8.88
C ASP A 19 -4.27 -17.40 7.46
N ILE A 20 -3.66 -18.00 6.44
CA ILE A 20 -4.04 -17.76 5.04
C ILE A 20 -5.48 -18.18 4.81
N ARG A 21 -5.87 -19.39 5.22
CA ARG A 21 -7.25 -19.88 5.06
C ARG A 21 -8.26 -18.95 5.73
N SER A 22 -8.04 -18.58 6.99
CA SER A 22 -8.91 -17.67 7.73
C SER A 22 -9.05 -16.30 7.05
N LYS A 23 -7.95 -15.72 6.56
CA LYS A 23 -7.98 -14.49 5.77
C LYS A 23 -8.84 -14.63 4.52
N TRP A 24 -8.68 -15.73 3.77
CA TRP A 24 -9.46 -15.99 2.57
C TRP A 24 -10.95 -16.15 2.87
N GLU A 25 -11.31 -16.97 3.86
CA GLU A 25 -12.69 -17.22 4.28
C GLU A 25 -13.39 -15.94 4.74
N LYS A 26 -12.68 -15.06 5.46
CA LYS A 26 -13.16 -13.73 5.85
C LYS A 26 -13.50 -12.86 4.63
N ILE A 27 -12.66 -12.88 3.60
CA ILE A 27 -12.84 -12.09 2.36
C ILE A 27 -14.00 -12.64 1.52
N ILE A 28 -14.02 -13.95 1.26
CA ILE A 28 -15.05 -14.59 0.42
C ILE A 28 -16.38 -14.77 1.15
N LYS A 29 -16.40 -14.62 2.49
CA LYS A 29 -17.56 -14.81 3.36
C LYS A 29 -18.23 -16.18 3.14
N SER A 30 -17.41 -17.20 2.95
CA SER A 30 -17.79 -18.58 2.64
C SER A 30 -16.65 -19.51 3.08
N ASP A 31 -16.96 -20.80 3.23
CA ASP A 31 -15.95 -21.85 3.32
C ASP A 31 -15.08 -21.88 2.05
N LEU A 32 -13.76 -21.99 2.24
CA LEU A 32 -12.78 -21.91 1.15
C LEU A 32 -12.86 -23.13 0.22
N ASP A 33 -13.08 -24.33 0.75
CA ASP A 33 -13.17 -25.55 -0.05
C ASP A 33 -14.40 -25.51 -0.98
N ALA A 34 -15.54 -25.04 -0.47
CA ALA A 34 -16.75 -24.82 -1.24
C ALA A 34 -16.55 -23.77 -2.36
N TYR A 35 -15.85 -22.68 -2.06
CA TYR A 35 -15.55 -21.64 -3.05
C TYR A 35 -14.58 -22.11 -4.14
N LEU A 36 -13.51 -22.82 -3.78
CA LEU A 36 -12.58 -23.42 -4.75
C LEU A 36 -13.29 -24.44 -5.63
N SER A 37 -14.17 -25.27 -5.05
CA SER A 37 -15.02 -26.20 -5.80
C SER A 37 -15.92 -25.47 -6.79
N PHE A 38 -16.52 -24.35 -6.37
CA PHE A 38 -17.29 -23.49 -7.26
C PHE A 38 -16.44 -22.96 -8.44
N LEU A 39 -15.25 -22.42 -8.18
CA LEU A 39 -14.36 -21.91 -9.24
C LEU A 39 -13.95 -23.01 -10.23
N LYS A 40 -13.61 -24.21 -9.74
CA LYS A 40 -13.27 -25.38 -10.56
C LYS A 40 -14.47 -25.81 -11.41
N ASN A 41 -15.64 -26.00 -10.79
CA ASN A 41 -16.84 -26.47 -11.48
C ASN A 41 -17.38 -25.49 -12.52
N ARG A 42 -17.15 -24.19 -12.33
CA ARG A 42 -17.49 -23.15 -13.31
C ARG A 42 -16.44 -22.97 -14.42
N GLY A 43 -15.31 -23.65 -14.32
CA GLY A 43 -14.20 -23.55 -15.26
C GLY A 43 -13.49 -22.20 -15.22
N TYR A 44 -13.46 -21.53 -14.06
CA TYR A 44 -12.72 -20.27 -13.88
C TYR A 44 -11.25 -20.51 -13.52
N ILE A 45 -10.96 -21.63 -12.86
CA ILE A 45 -9.60 -22.09 -12.63
C ILE A 45 -9.42 -23.50 -13.20
N GLN A 46 -8.21 -23.82 -13.60
CA GLN A 46 -7.83 -25.12 -14.14
C GLN A 46 -6.52 -25.58 -13.50
N LYS A 47 -6.27 -26.89 -13.54
CA LYS A 47 -4.97 -27.43 -13.10
C LYS A 47 -3.87 -26.83 -13.97
N ALA A 48 -2.80 -26.38 -13.35
CA ALA A 48 -1.63 -25.91 -14.08
C ALA A 48 -1.05 -27.03 -14.94
N ASN A 49 -0.54 -26.67 -16.12
CA ASN A 49 0.09 -27.66 -16.97
C ASN A 49 1.46 -28.05 -16.39
N PRO A 50 2.00 -29.23 -16.73
CA PRO A 50 3.28 -29.70 -16.20
C PRO A 50 4.47 -28.74 -16.38
N TYR A 51 4.49 -27.98 -17.47
CA TYR A 51 5.58 -27.04 -17.75
C TYR A 51 5.53 -25.84 -16.82
N GLU A 52 4.33 -25.31 -16.55
CA GLU A 52 4.11 -24.21 -15.58
C GLU A 52 4.53 -24.63 -14.18
N ILE A 53 4.22 -25.86 -13.77
CA ILE A 53 4.61 -26.40 -12.45
C ILE A 53 6.13 -26.38 -12.31
N LEU A 54 6.86 -26.89 -13.31
CA LEU A 54 8.32 -26.88 -13.30
C LEU A 54 8.91 -25.47 -13.32
N GLU A 55 8.33 -24.58 -14.12
CA GLU A 55 8.72 -23.16 -14.17
C GLU A 55 8.63 -22.48 -12.80
N LYS A 56 7.63 -22.82 -11.99
CA LYS A 56 7.48 -22.27 -10.64
C LYS A 56 8.40 -22.92 -9.62
N GLU A 57 8.52 -24.24 -9.66
CA GLU A 57 9.15 -25.01 -8.60
C GLU A 57 10.67 -25.08 -8.71
N LEU A 58 11.22 -24.98 -9.92
CA LEU A 58 12.66 -25.01 -10.14
C LEU A 58 13.18 -23.59 -10.35
N SER A 59 14.28 -23.25 -9.69
CA SER A 59 15.08 -22.07 -10.01
C SER A 59 15.78 -22.23 -11.36
N ASP A 60 16.22 -21.11 -11.95
CA ASP A 60 16.97 -21.14 -13.22
C ASP A 60 18.28 -21.95 -13.10
N ALA A 61 18.92 -21.91 -11.92
CA ALA A 61 20.14 -22.66 -11.64
C ALA A 61 19.89 -24.18 -11.60
N GLU A 62 18.80 -24.62 -10.95
CA GLU A 62 18.40 -26.03 -10.93
C GLU A 62 18.05 -26.53 -12.33
N MET A 63 17.26 -25.75 -13.08
CA MET A 63 16.91 -26.08 -14.46
C MET A 63 18.14 -26.23 -15.35
N LYS A 64 19.09 -25.29 -15.25
CA LYS A 64 20.34 -25.34 -15.99
C LYS A 64 21.16 -26.58 -15.62
N SER A 65 21.32 -26.85 -14.33
CA SER A 65 22.06 -28.03 -13.85
C SER A 65 21.45 -29.33 -14.37
N MET A 66 20.12 -29.45 -14.37
CA MET A 66 19.42 -30.62 -14.90
C MET A 66 19.63 -30.81 -16.40
N LEU A 67 19.58 -29.73 -17.20
CA LEU A 67 19.80 -29.81 -18.65
C LEU A 67 21.27 -30.14 -18.99
N GLU A 68 22.23 -29.64 -18.21
CA GLU A 68 23.65 -29.98 -18.36
C GLU A 68 23.91 -31.48 -18.16
N GLN A 69 23.18 -32.15 -17.25
CA GLN A 69 23.30 -33.61 -17.03
C GLN A 69 22.98 -34.45 -18.28
N VAL A 70 22.18 -33.90 -19.20
CA VAL A 70 21.82 -34.54 -20.48
C VAL A 70 22.48 -33.85 -21.68
N ASN A 71 23.53 -33.06 -21.45
CA ASN A 71 24.27 -32.30 -22.46
C ASN A 71 23.37 -31.37 -23.31
N GLN A 72 22.35 -30.79 -22.69
CA GLN A 72 21.45 -29.82 -23.33
C GLN A 72 21.70 -28.42 -22.79
N GLN A 73 21.56 -27.43 -23.67
CA GLN A 73 21.56 -26.02 -23.27
C GLN A 73 20.18 -25.60 -22.77
N PRO A 74 20.09 -24.65 -21.81
CA PRO A 74 18.83 -24.00 -21.43
C PRO A 74 18.01 -23.49 -22.63
N GLY A 75 16.71 -23.33 -22.45
CA GLY A 75 15.85 -22.62 -23.41
C GLY A 75 16.09 -21.11 -23.42
N GLU A 76 15.47 -20.39 -24.35
CA GLU A 76 15.54 -18.92 -24.39
C GLU A 76 14.86 -18.28 -23.18
N ASN A 77 13.89 -19.00 -22.62
CA ASN A 77 13.17 -18.62 -21.40
C ASN A 77 12.97 -19.84 -20.49
N LYS A 78 12.44 -19.57 -19.29
CA LYS A 78 12.25 -20.58 -18.25
C LYS A 78 11.22 -21.64 -18.64
N LEU A 79 10.14 -21.26 -19.30
CA LEU A 79 9.11 -22.18 -19.79
C LEU A 79 9.67 -23.16 -20.85
N GLU A 80 10.54 -22.71 -21.74
CA GLU A 80 11.23 -23.60 -22.69
C GLU A 80 12.19 -24.57 -22.00
N SER A 81 12.91 -24.09 -20.98
CA SER A 81 13.76 -24.95 -20.16
C SER A 81 12.92 -26.02 -19.45
N ALA A 82 11.77 -25.65 -18.89
CA ALA A 82 10.81 -26.59 -18.30
C ALA A 82 10.31 -27.64 -19.31
N ARG A 83 10.00 -27.24 -20.55
CA ARG A 83 9.61 -28.18 -21.62
C ARG A 83 10.71 -29.18 -21.95
N LYS A 84 11.96 -28.70 -22.09
CA LYS A 84 13.13 -29.57 -22.33
C LYS A 84 13.35 -30.53 -21.15
N ILE A 85 13.29 -30.03 -19.91
CA ILE A 85 13.46 -30.86 -18.71
C ILE A 85 12.41 -31.97 -18.68
N LEU A 86 11.13 -31.65 -18.93
CA LEU A 86 10.09 -32.67 -18.89
C LEU A 86 10.25 -33.73 -19.99
N HIS A 87 10.81 -33.35 -21.15
CA HIS A 87 11.13 -34.30 -22.21
C HIS A 87 12.20 -35.33 -21.78
N TYR A 88 13.27 -34.88 -21.12
CA TYR A 88 14.38 -35.75 -20.71
C TYR A 88 14.17 -36.42 -19.35
N PHE A 89 13.37 -35.81 -18.48
CA PHE A 89 13.12 -36.25 -17.11
C PHE A 89 11.61 -36.32 -16.84
N PRO A 90 10.82 -37.17 -17.53
CA PRO A 90 9.36 -37.18 -17.40
C PRO A 90 8.86 -37.46 -15.97
N ASP A 91 9.62 -38.24 -15.20
CA ASP A 91 9.27 -38.60 -13.82
C ASP A 91 9.47 -37.48 -12.80
N ILE A 92 10.07 -36.35 -13.17
CA ILE A 92 10.33 -35.24 -12.24
C ILE A 92 9.05 -34.71 -11.59
N LEU A 93 7.92 -34.80 -12.28
CA LEU A 93 6.62 -34.36 -11.75
C LEU A 93 6.21 -35.17 -10.52
N ASN A 94 6.71 -36.39 -10.35
CA ASN A 94 6.45 -37.21 -9.18
C ASN A 94 6.99 -36.58 -7.88
N THR A 95 8.02 -35.74 -7.98
CA THR A 95 8.54 -34.93 -6.86
C THR A 95 7.50 -33.91 -6.36
N PHE A 96 6.58 -33.49 -7.24
CA PHE A 96 5.56 -32.48 -6.97
C PHE A 96 4.14 -33.04 -6.85
N LYS A 97 3.96 -34.37 -6.88
CA LYS A 97 2.64 -35.03 -6.93
C LYS A 97 1.70 -34.71 -5.75
N ASN A 98 2.25 -34.28 -4.61
CA ASN A 98 1.48 -33.91 -3.42
C ASN A 98 1.04 -32.43 -3.44
N LYS A 99 1.45 -31.67 -4.45
CA LYS A 99 1.11 -30.25 -4.59
C LYS A 99 0.09 -30.11 -5.71
N GLU A 100 -1.00 -29.40 -5.42
CA GLU A 100 -2.05 -29.13 -6.40
C GLU A 100 -1.98 -27.68 -6.88
N TYR A 101 -1.44 -27.49 -8.08
CA TYR A 101 -1.32 -26.17 -8.68
C TYR A 101 -2.52 -25.83 -9.56
N TYR A 102 -3.03 -24.62 -9.40
CA TYR A 102 -4.13 -24.07 -10.19
C TYR A 102 -3.79 -22.68 -10.72
N VAL A 103 -4.27 -22.40 -11.92
CA VAL A 103 -4.19 -21.11 -12.61
C VAL A 103 -5.58 -20.72 -13.12
N CYS A 104 -5.79 -19.44 -13.39
CA CYS A 104 -6.96 -18.98 -14.14
C CYS A 104 -7.02 -19.69 -15.50
N SER A 105 -8.19 -20.20 -15.86
CA SER A 105 -8.48 -20.51 -17.26
C SER A 105 -8.57 -19.22 -18.08
N ASP A 106 -8.61 -19.29 -19.42
CA ASP A 106 -8.82 -18.10 -20.26
C ASP A 106 -10.08 -17.31 -19.86
N ARG A 107 -11.16 -18.03 -19.55
CA ARG A 107 -12.40 -17.44 -19.06
C ARG A 107 -12.21 -16.77 -17.70
N GLY A 108 -11.53 -17.44 -16.78
CA GLY A 108 -11.24 -16.88 -15.45
C GLY A 108 -10.34 -15.66 -15.52
N LYS A 109 -9.34 -15.68 -16.41
CA LYS A 109 -8.42 -14.58 -16.67
C LYS A 109 -9.16 -13.36 -17.19
N ALA A 110 -9.99 -13.51 -18.22
CA ALA A 110 -10.80 -12.41 -18.75
C ALA A 110 -11.70 -11.78 -17.67
N LEU A 111 -12.32 -12.60 -16.81
CA LEU A 111 -13.15 -12.10 -15.71
C LEU A 111 -12.32 -11.37 -14.63
N ALA A 112 -11.17 -11.94 -14.26
CA ALA A 112 -10.27 -11.34 -13.29
C ALA A 112 -9.69 -10.01 -13.79
N GLU A 113 -9.23 -9.95 -15.04
CA GLU A 113 -8.69 -8.74 -15.67
C GLU A 113 -9.77 -7.66 -15.80
N PHE A 114 -10.98 -8.03 -16.26
CA PHE A 114 -12.12 -7.10 -16.31
C PHE A 114 -12.42 -6.50 -14.93
N HIS A 115 -12.42 -7.34 -13.88
CA HIS A 115 -12.60 -6.86 -12.52
C HIS A 115 -11.48 -5.91 -12.08
N LEU A 116 -10.22 -6.25 -12.33
CA LEU A 116 -9.07 -5.39 -11.98
C LEU A 116 -9.12 -4.05 -12.72
N ILE A 117 -9.47 -4.05 -14.01
CA ILE A 117 -9.65 -2.81 -14.80
C ILE A 117 -10.81 -1.98 -14.23
N SER A 118 -11.93 -2.62 -13.92
CA SER A 118 -13.10 -1.95 -13.34
C SER A 118 -12.79 -1.35 -11.97
N GLN A 119 -12.05 -2.08 -11.14
CA GLN A 119 -11.59 -1.61 -9.84
C GLN A 119 -10.64 -0.42 -9.98
N LYS A 120 -9.64 -0.49 -10.87
CA LYS A 120 -8.75 0.64 -11.17
C LYS A 120 -9.52 1.87 -11.65
N SER A 121 -10.47 1.69 -12.58
CA SER A 121 -11.31 2.78 -13.09
C SER A 121 -12.18 3.38 -11.98
N TRP A 122 -12.77 2.56 -11.12
CA TRP A 122 -13.58 3.04 -10.02
C TRP A 122 -12.75 3.75 -8.94
N ASN A 123 -11.56 3.24 -8.62
CA ASN A 123 -10.61 3.92 -7.73
C ASN A 123 -10.22 5.28 -8.29
N TYR A 124 -9.92 5.35 -9.59
CA TYR A 124 -9.58 6.58 -10.30
C TYR A 124 -10.70 7.63 -10.23
N GLU A 125 -11.94 7.25 -10.58
CA GLU A 125 -13.07 8.18 -10.53
C GLU A 125 -13.40 8.61 -9.09
N THR A 126 -13.30 7.69 -8.13
CA THR A 126 -13.52 8.01 -6.71
C THR A 126 -12.46 8.99 -6.20
N ALA A 127 -11.19 8.77 -6.53
CA ALA A 127 -10.08 9.66 -6.18
C ALA A 127 -10.31 11.08 -6.71
N LYS A 128 -10.79 11.24 -7.95
CA LYS A 128 -11.13 12.55 -8.53
C LYS A 128 -12.24 13.25 -7.78
N VAL A 129 -13.28 12.54 -7.40
CA VAL A 129 -14.39 13.12 -6.61
C VAL A 129 -13.91 13.50 -5.21
N ILE A 130 -13.11 12.66 -4.54
CA ILE A 130 -12.52 12.98 -3.23
C ILE A 130 -11.64 14.24 -3.33
N PHE A 131 -10.74 14.31 -4.30
CA PHE A 131 -9.88 15.47 -4.51
C PHE A 131 -10.69 16.74 -4.78
N PHE A 132 -11.72 16.66 -5.62
CA PHE A 132 -12.65 17.76 -5.84
C PHE A 132 -13.31 18.20 -4.52
N LEU A 133 -13.83 17.28 -3.72
CA LEU A 133 -14.46 17.59 -2.43
C LEU A 133 -13.47 18.25 -1.46
N VAL A 134 -12.22 17.76 -1.40
CA VAL A 134 -11.13 18.36 -0.62
C VAL A 134 -10.88 19.80 -1.07
N SER A 135 -10.74 20.06 -2.38
CA SER A 135 -10.55 21.42 -2.92
C SER A 135 -11.69 22.39 -2.58
N LYS A 136 -12.90 21.86 -2.38
CA LYS A 136 -14.09 22.62 -1.94
C LYS A 136 -14.25 22.68 -0.43
N ARG A 137 -13.28 22.16 0.33
CA ARG A 137 -13.30 22.04 1.80
C ARG A 137 -14.49 21.26 2.34
N ALA A 138 -15.05 20.36 1.54
CA ALA A 138 -16.13 19.46 1.91
C ALA A 138 -15.58 18.19 2.57
N PHE A 139 -14.74 18.36 3.60
CA PHE A 139 -13.91 17.28 4.18
C PHE A 139 -14.73 16.09 4.68
N LEU A 140 -15.83 16.35 5.40
CA LEU A 140 -16.68 15.28 5.92
C LEU A 140 -17.25 14.40 4.79
N LEU A 141 -17.66 15.01 3.66
CA LEU A 141 -18.16 14.28 2.50
C LEU A 141 -17.03 13.50 1.80
N ALA A 142 -15.83 14.09 1.71
CA ALA A 142 -14.65 13.42 1.16
C ALA A 142 -14.29 12.17 1.97
N LEU A 143 -14.27 12.29 3.30
CA LEU A 143 -14.01 11.18 4.23
C LEU A 143 -15.09 10.10 4.15
N GLN A 144 -16.37 10.48 4.15
CA GLN A 144 -17.46 9.52 4.00
C GLN A 144 -17.37 8.75 2.69
N LEU A 145 -17.03 9.42 1.58
CA LEU A 145 -16.84 8.76 0.29
C LEU A 145 -15.64 7.80 0.33
N MET A 146 -14.52 8.22 0.92
CA MET A 146 -13.36 7.35 1.11
C MET A 146 -13.70 6.12 1.96
N VAL A 147 -14.37 6.29 3.11
CA VAL A 147 -14.78 5.17 3.98
C VAL A 147 -15.70 4.20 3.23
N ASN A 148 -16.72 4.73 2.56
CA ASN A 148 -17.64 3.90 1.77
C ASN A 148 -16.91 3.13 0.67
N HIS A 149 -15.96 3.78 0.00
CA HIS A 149 -15.10 3.15 -0.99
C HIS A 149 -14.25 2.05 -0.36
N ALA A 150 -13.52 2.33 0.72
CA ALA A 150 -12.67 1.37 1.41
C ALA A 150 -13.45 0.15 1.92
N VAL A 151 -14.65 0.35 2.49
CA VAL A 151 -15.54 -0.72 2.96
C VAL A 151 -16.07 -1.60 1.82
N SER A 152 -16.22 -1.04 0.61
CA SER A 152 -16.70 -1.79 -0.55
C SER A 152 -15.60 -2.49 -1.34
N GLN A 153 -14.33 -2.20 -1.07
CA GLN A 153 -13.20 -2.98 -1.60
C GLN A 153 -13.17 -4.38 -0.98
N ILE A 154 -12.98 -5.40 -1.82
CA ILE A 154 -12.87 -6.81 -1.39
C ILE A 154 -11.55 -7.05 -0.65
N GLU A 155 -10.49 -6.38 -1.09
CA GLU A 155 -9.21 -6.31 -0.40
C GLU A 155 -9.14 -4.94 0.26
N THR A 156 -9.59 -4.84 1.52
CA THR A 156 -9.22 -3.67 2.33
C THR A 156 -7.70 -3.66 2.37
N HIS A 157 -7.06 -2.58 1.90
CA HIS A 157 -5.63 -2.39 2.07
C HIS A 157 -5.22 -2.80 3.48
N GLU A 158 -4.03 -3.38 3.63
CA GLU A 158 -3.50 -3.98 4.88
C GLU A 158 -3.40 -3.00 6.08
N SER A 159 -4.01 -1.82 6.01
CA SER A 159 -4.27 -1.02 7.19
C SER A 159 -5.16 -1.80 8.16
N ASP A 160 -4.66 -2.02 9.37
CA ASP A 160 -5.42 -2.55 10.53
C ASP A 160 -6.59 -1.63 10.98
N MET A 161 -7.03 -0.70 10.12
CA MET A 161 -8.09 0.25 10.39
C MET A 161 -9.45 -0.42 10.17
N ASP A 162 -10.28 -0.48 11.21
CA ASP A 162 -11.68 -0.83 11.07
C ASP A 162 -12.46 0.37 10.52
N TRP A 163 -12.60 0.42 9.19
CA TRP A 163 -13.33 1.47 8.49
C TRP A 163 -14.79 1.63 8.95
N LYS A 164 -15.38 0.64 9.63
CA LYS A 164 -16.74 0.76 10.18
C LYS A 164 -16.80 1.58 11.47
N GLU A 165 -15.70 1.61 12.21
CA GLU A 165 -15.55 2.38 13.46
C GLU A 165 -14.75 3.67 13.23
N TYR A 166 -14.49 4.03 11.96
CA TYR A 166 -13.73 5.21 11.61
C TYR A 166 -14.46 6.50 12.03
N ASP A 167 -13.77 7.34 12.79
CA ASP A 167 -14.23 8.65 13.24
C ASP A 167 -13.65 9.77 12.37
N PRO A 168 -14.47 10.49 11.57
CA PRO A 168 -13.98 11.54 10.68
C PRO A 168 -13.64 12.86 11.39
N GLU A 169 -13.96 13.03 12.67
CA GLU A 169 -13.77 14.33 13.36
C GLU A 169 -12.30 14.73 13.43
N VAL A 170 -11.43 13.76 13.73
CA VAL A 170 -10.01 14.04 13.92
C VAL A 170 -9.36 14.40 12.57
N ASP A 171 -9.64 13.66 11.51
CA ASP A 171 -9.10 13.95 10.18
C ASP A 171 -9.67 15.24 9.60
N THR A 172 -10.94 15.56 9.86
CA THR A 172 -11.52 16.87 9.51
C THR A 172 -10.77 18.01 10.22
N SER A 173 -10.44 17.84 11.50
CA SER A 173 -9.68 18.82 12.27
C SER A 173 -8.27 19.02 11.70
N ILE A 174 -7.60 17.92 11.32
CA ILE A 174 -6.30 17.96 10.65
C ILE A 174 -6.40 18.71 9.31
N MET A 175 -7.42 18.42 8.50
CA MET A 175 -7.60 19.11 7.21
C MET A 175 -7.77 20.62 7.42
N ASN A 176 -8.52 21.05 8.43
CA ASN A 176 -8.61 22.48 8.75
C ASN A 176 -7.24 23.10 9.09
N ILE A 177 -6.37 22.36 9.80
CA ILE A 177 -5.00 22.78 10.10
C ILE A 177 -4.17 22.93 8.81
N ILE A 178 -4.29 22.00 7.85
CA ILE A 178 -3.61 22.08 6.53
C ILE A 178 -3.94 23.40 5.84
N TYR A 179 -5.21 23.78 5.79
CA TYR A 179 -5.64 25.00 5.09
C TYR A 179 -5.30 26.30 5.83
N GLN A 180 -4.98 26.23 7.12
CA GLN A 180 -4.54 27.37 7.93
C GLN A 180 -3.03 27.55 7.96
N ARG A 181 -2.27 26.57 7.46
CA ARG A 181 -0.80 26.60 7.50
C ARG A 181 -0.26 27.72 6.60
N ASP A 182 0.71 28.46 7.14
CA ASP A 182 1.52 29.39 6.38
C ASP A 182 2.55 28.63 5.52
N LEU A 183 2.49 28.86 4.21
CA LEU A 183 3.36 28.26 3.21
C LEU A 183 4.29 29.28 2.53
N SER A 184 4.33 30.53 3.03
CA SER A 184 5.11 31.62 2.44
C SER A 184 6.60 31.30 2.29
N LYS A 185 7.16 30.46 3.17
CA LYS A 185 8.57 30.05 3.13
C LYS A 185 8.98 29.20 1.92
N TYR A 186 8.01 28.63 1.18
CA TYR A 186 8.28 27.80 -0.01
C TYR A 186 8.29 28.61 -1.31
N SER A 187 8.01 29.93 -1.25
CA SER A 187 7.99 30.81 -2.42
C SER A 187 7.08 30.30 -3.56
N LEU A 188 5.93 29.71 -3.20
CA LEU A 188 4.95 29.20 -4.14
C LEU A 188 4.11 30.34 -4.73
N THR A 189 3.57 30.13 -5.94
CA THR A 189 2.48 30.96 -6.45
C THR A 189 1.21 30.72 -5.61
N LYS A 190 0.21 31.61 -5.70
CA LYS A 190 -1.04 31.40 -4.95
C LYS A 190 -1.78 30.15 -5.41
N GLU A 191 -1.72 29.88 -6.71
CA GLU A 191 -2.27 28.70 -7.35
C GLU A 191 -1.57 27.43 -6.84
N ASP A 192 -0.23 27.41 -6.82
CA ASP A 192 0.55 26.29 -6.29
C ASP A 192 0.35 26.10 -4.78
N GLU A 193 0.18 27.19 -4.04
CA GLU A 193 -0.10 27.15 -2.60
C GLU A 193 -1.47 26.52 -2.30
N ALA A 194 -2.50 26.88 -3.09
CA ALA A 194 -3.81 26.26 -3.00
C ALA A 194 -3.75 24.77 -3.38
N LEU A 195 -3.09 24.45 -4.49
CA LEU A 195 -2.92 23.07 -4.95
C LEU A 195 -2.13 22.23 -3.95
N SER A 196 -1.10 22.79 -3.32
CA SER A 196 -0.30 22.11 -2.29
C SER A 196 -1.14 21.73 -1.08
N ARG A 197 -2.05 22.61 -0.64
CA ARG A 197 -3.00 22.31 0.45
C ARG A 197 -3.99 21.21 0.05
N ASP A 198 -4.57 21.32 -1.15
CA ASP A 198 -5.51 20.33 -1.67
C ASP A 198 -4.85 18.95 -1.77
N PHE A 199 -3.63 18.90 -2.31
CA PHE A 199 -2.84 17.69 -2.44
C PHE A 199 -2.45 17.10 -1.08
N THR A 200 -1.98 17.93 -0.14
CA THR A 200 -1.66 17.49 1.22
C THR A 200 -2.88 16.90 1.92
N ALA A 201 -4.02 17.59 1.88
CA ALA A 201 -5.25 17.11 2.51
C ALA A 201 -5.73 15.82 1.85
N TYR A 202 -5.63 15.70 0.54
CA TYR A 202 -5.93 14.47 -0.18
C TYR A 202 -5.00 13.32 0.25
N SER A 203 -3.68 13.51 0.27
CA SER A 203 -2.69 12.46 0.62
C SER A 203 -2.83 11.98 2.07
N MET A 204 -3.39 12.81 2.96
CA MET A 204 -3.72 12.40 4.33
C MET A 204 -4.91 11.43 4.38
N ILE A 205 -5.90 11.60 3.49
CA ILE A 205 -7.07 10.73 3.35
C ILE A 205 -6.69 9.46 2.56
N PHE A 206 -6.01 9.63 1.44
CA PHE A 206 -5.81 8.60 0.44
C PHE A 206 -4.31 8.39 0.20
N LYS A 207 -3.77 7.29 0.75
CA LYS A 207 -2.33 6.96 0.72
C LYS A 207 -1.90 6.22 -0.55
N ASP A 208 -2.66 6.34 -1.63
CA ASP A 208 -2.36 5.62 -2.88
C ASP A 208 -1.30 6.37 -3.69
N GLU A 209 -0.14 5.73 -3.89
CA GLU A 209 0.99 6.25 -4.67
C GLU A 209 0.61 6.49 -6.14
N ALA A 210 -0.42 5.80 -6.68
CA ALA A 210 -0.88 5.97 -8.05
C ALA A 210 -1.61 7.31 -8.31
N PHE A 211 -1.77 8.15 -7.27
CA PHE A 211 -2.53 9.39 -7.36
C PHE A 211 -1.80 10.52 -8.10
N GLU A 212 -0.47 10.63 -7.96
CA GLU A 212 0.32 11.69 -8.62
C GLU A 212 0.13 11.67 -10.13
N ASP A 213 0.28 10.49 -10.74
CA ASP A 213 0.08 10.29 -12.19
C ASP A 213 -1.37 10.54 -12.64
N THR A 214 -2.33 10.42 -11.72
CA THR A 214 -3.76 10.36 -11.99
C THR A 214 -4.42 11.75 -12.03
N ILE A 215 -4.06 12.65 -11.10
CA ILE A 215 -4.74 13.94 -10.93
C ILE A 215 -3.92 15.13 -11.39
N ILE A 216 -2.62 15.13 -11.11
CA ILE A 216 -1.72 16.19 -11.57
C ILE A 216 -1.57 16.08 -13.10
N GLY A 217 -1.66 14.86 -13.63
CA GLY A 217 -1.52 14.59 -15.06
C GLY A 217 -0.06 14.78 -15.51
N PRO A 218 0.31 14.19 -16.66
CA PRO A 218 1.70 14.17 -17.11
C PRO A 218 2.25 15.55 -17.50
N ASP A 219 1.38 16.53 -17.73
CA ASP A 219 1.73 17.84 -18.27
C ASP A 219 2.03 18.89 -17.18
N ILE A 220 1.71 18.62 -15.92
CA ILE A 220 1.99 19.55 -14.82
C ILE A 220 3.34 19.20 -14.20
N SER A 221 4.37 19.94 -14.58
CA SER A 221 5.67 19.90 -13.92
C SER A 221 5.61 20.71 -12.63
N LEU A 222 5.43 20.01 -11.50
CA LEU A 222 5.52 20.60 -10.18
C LEU A 222 6.98 20.75 -9.77
N ASN A 223 7.35 21.91 -9.23
CA ASN A 223 8.71 22.16 -8.79
C ASN A 223 9.02 21.49 -7.43
N GLU A 224 10.30 21.42 -7.08
CA GLU A 224 10.76 20.81 -5.83
C GLU A 224 10.15 21.48 -4.57
N ASN A 225 9.93 22.80 -4.61
CA ASN A 225 9.31 23.52 -3.49
C ASN A 225 7.86 23.07 -3.25
N PHE A 226 7.12 22.70 -4.29
CA PHE A 226 5.77 22.15 -4.16
C PHE A 226 5.82 20.85 -3.34
N TYR A 227 6.61 19.86 -3.77
CA TYR A 227 6.72 18.56 -3.09
C TYR A 227 7.23 18.71 -1.66
N ARG A 228 8.19 19.62 -1.45
CA ARG A 228 8.69 19.94 -0.11
C ARG A 228 7.59 20.52 0.78
N SER A 229 6.78 21.43 0.24
CA SER A 229 5.65 22.02 0.98
C SER A 229 4.60 20.98 1.39
N VAL A 230 4.29 20.02 0.52
CA VAL A 230 3.37 18.91 0.78
C VAL A 230 3.94 18.03 1.89
N THR A 231 5.16 17.54 1.72
CA THR A 231 5.82 16.61 2.67
C THR A 231 5.95 17.22 4.06
N ASP A 232 6.35 18.49 4.13
CA ASP A 232 6.44 19.24 5.39
C ASP A 232 5.09 19.43 6.08
N THR A 233 4.06 19.71 5.29
CA THR A 233 2.71 19.94 5.81
C THR A 233 2.10 18.64 6.32
N ILE A 234 2.29 17.52 5.62
CA ILE A 234 1.90 16.18 6.09
C ILE A 234 2.60 15.87 7.42
N SER A 235 3.91 16.08 7.50
CA SER A 235 4.70 15.79 8.70
C SER A 235 4.27 16.65 9.89
N PHE A 236 4.01 17.94 9.68
CA PHE A 236 3.41 18.81 10.69
C PHE A 236 2.06 18.30 11.18
N CYS A 237 1.17 17.96 10.26
CA CYS A 237 -0.19 17.54 10.58
C CYS A 237 -0.20 16.23 11.39
N ARG A 238 0.65 15.27 11.02
CA ARG A 238 0.86 14.04 11.79
C ARG A 238 1.37 14.31 13.20
N ALA A 239 2.31 15.23 13.35
CA ALA A 239 2.81 15.57 14.67
C ALA A 239 1.77 16.31 15.53
N GLN A 240 0.95 17.19 14.93
CA GLN A 240 -0.17 17.83 15.62
C GLN A 240 -1.22 16.81 16.07
N TYR A 241 -1.52 15.83 15.22
CA TYR A 241 -2.40 14.71 15.55
C TYR A 241 -1.88 13.90 16.74
N GLU A 242 -0.61 13.46 16.68
CA GLU A 242 0.00 12.71 17.78
C GLU A 242 0.04 13.54 19.07
N MET A 243 0.34 14.83 18.99
CA MET A 243 0.28 15.70 20.18
C MET A 243 -1.13 15.83 20.75
N HIS A 244 -2.15 15.92 19.90
CA HIS A 244 -3.54 15.94 20.36
C HIS A 244 -3.88 14.63 21.09
N ARG A 245 -3.52 13.48 20.51
CA ARG A 245 -3.69 12.15 21.11
C ARG A 245 -2.95 12.03 22.45
N ILE A 246 -1.69 12.44 22.51
CA ILE A 246 -0.88 12.42 23.73
C ILE A 246 -1.50 13.30 24.82
N ARG A 247 -2.03 14.48 24.46
CA ARG A 247 -2.73 15.38 25.39
C ARG A 247 -4.02 14.78 25.94
N SER A 248 -4.75 13.98 25.16
CA SER A 248 -5.97 13.32 25.65
C SER A 248 -5.68 12.21 26.67
N ILE A 249 -4.52 11.54 26.57
CA ILE A 249 -4.09 10.48 27.50
C ILE A 249 -3.03 10.94 28.52
N LYS A 250 -2.84 12.25 28.70
CA LYS A 250 -1.73 12.84 29.48
C LYS A 250 -1.47 12.24 30.87
N LYS A 251 -2.50 11.71 31.54
CA LYS A 251 -2.39 11.06 32.86
C LYS A 251 -1.54 9.78 32.85
N TYR A 252 -1.35 9.17 31.69
CA TYR A 252 -0.58 7.95 31.51
C TYR A 252 0.78 8.20 30.87
N VAL A 253 1.07 9.42 30.42
CA VAL A 253 2.30 9.75 29.70
C VAL A 253 3.34 10.28 30.69
N ARG A 254 4.44 9.55 30.88
CA ARG A 254 5.53 9.94 31.78
C ARG A 254 6.43 10.98 31.15
N SER A 255 6.78 10.77 29.89
CA SER A 255 7.65 11.63 29.10
C SER A 255 7.35 11.47 27.62
N ILE A 256 7.79 12.43 26.83
CA ILE A 256 7.69 12.42 25.38
C ILE A 256 9.09 12.54 24.80
N GLN A 257 9.37 11.78 23.75
CA GLN A 257 10.63 11.84 23.03
C GLN A 257 10.38 12.31 21.60
N VAL A 258 11.25 13.16 21.09
CA VAL A 258 11.30 13.46 19.66
C VAL A 258 12.22 12.42 19.03
N GLU A 259 11.70 11.70 18.06
CA GLU A 259 12.47 10.75 17.24
C GLU A 259 12.72 11.36 15.87
N THR A 260 13.78 10.90 15.19
CA THR A 260 14.05 11.30 13.81
C THR A 260 14.33 10.07 12.97
N ALA A 261 14.24 10.20 11.64
CA ALA A 261 14.59 9.12 10.71
C ALA A 261 16.07 8.69 10.77
N ASN A 262 16.93 9.38 11.55
CA ASN A 262 18.34 9.07 11.76
C ASN A 262 19.17 8.88 10.47
N ASP A 263 18.84 9.64 9.43
CA ASP A 263 19.56 9.66 8.16
C ASP A 263 20.34 10.97 7.93
N ASN A 264 20.98 11.06 6.76
CA ASN A 264 21.80 12.20 6.38
C ASN A 264 21.01 13.48 6.10
N TYR A 265 19.68 13.40 6.06
CA TYR A 265 18.80 14.54 5.80
C TYR A 265 18.25 15.17 7.08
N VAL A 266 18.51 14.58 8.26
CA VAL A 266 18.15 15.17 9.55
C VAL A 266 19.09 16.34 9.86
N CYS A 267 18.53 17.55 9.97
CA CYS A 267 19.33 18.76 10.23
C CYS A 267 19.84 18.84 11.69
N PRO A 268 20.84 19.70 11.98
CA PRO A 268 21.40 19.83 13.32
C PRO A 268 20.38 20.19 14.41
N ALA A 269 19.40 21.04 14.11
CA ALA A 269 18.34 21.41 15.06
C ALA A 269 17.48 20.19 15.45
N CYS A 270 17.07 19.40 14.45
CA CYS A 270 16.33 18.15 14.67
C CYS A 270 17.14 17.12 15.45
N LYS A 271 18.42 16.93 15.12
CA LYS A 271 19.33 16.05 15.88
C LYS A 271 19.50 16.50 17.33
N ALA A 272 19.55 17.80 17.57
CA ALA A 272 19.68 18.36 18.92
C ALA A 272 18.40 18.22 19.75
N ALA A 273 17.23 18.15 19.12
CA ALA A 273 15.96 17.87 19.80
C ALA A 273 15.72 16.37 19.97
N ALA A 274 16.25 15.56 19.06
CA ALA A 274 16.17 14.11 19.11
C ALA A 274 16.71 13.55 20.43
N GLU A 275 16.16 12.42 20.85
CA GLU A 275 16.61 11.63 22.00
C GLU A 275 16.45 12.30 23.37
N LYS A 276 16.08 13.58 23.44
CA LYS A 276 15.73 14.27 24.68
C LYS A 276 14.35 13.84 25.18
N LEU A 277 14.23 13.74 26.50
CA LEU A 277 12.96 13.52 27.18
C LEU A 277 12.33 14.86 27.54
N TYR A 278 11.11 15.06 27.06
CA TYR A 278 10.29 16.23 27.28
C TYR A 278 9.10 15.91 28.18
N THR A 279 8.65 16.90 28.93
CA THR A 279 7.29 16.87 29.49
C THR A 279 6.30 17.33 28.43
N ILE A 280 5.02 17.01 28.62
CA ILE A 280 3.96 17.42 27.68
C ILE A 280 3.85 18.93 27.47
N ASN A 281 4.30 19.72 28.45
CA ASN A 281 4.28 21.18 28.40
C ASN A 281 5.60 21.79 27.88
N SER A 282 6.64 20.98 27.68
CA SER A 282 7.99 21.46 27.32
C SER A 282 8.50 20.90 25.98
N ILE A 283 7.70 20.10 25.28
CA ILE A 283 8.07 19.57 23.98
C ILE A 283 8.06 20.70 22.93
N PRO A 284 9.06 20.78 22.04
CA PRO A 284 9.03 21.72 20.93
C PRO A 284 7.88 21.41 19.98
N ASP A 285 7.40 22.44 19.27
CA ASP A 285 6.51 22.22 18.13
C ASP A 285 7.25 21.42 17.05
N ILE A 286 6.51 20.54 16.36
CA ILE A 286 7.02 19.77 15.23
C ILE A 286 6.25 20.18 13.97
N PRO A 287 6.93 20.60 12.87
CA PRO A 287 8.37 20.71 12.71
C PRO A 287 9.00 21.71 13.67
N ILE A 288 10.22 21.39 14.11
CA ILE A 288 11.04 22.29 14.90
C ILE A 288 11.21 23.60 14.11
N THR A 289 11.01 24.73 14.78
CA THR A 289 11.03 26.06 14.16
C THR A 289 12.30 26.30 13.34
N GLU A 290 13.45 25.82 13.82
CA GLU A 290 14.76 25.92 13.18
C GLU A 290 15.09 24.72 12.26
N CYS A 291 14.09 23.93 11.85
CA CYS A 291 14.30 22.82 10.92
C CYS A 291 14.76 23.36 9.55
N THR A 292 15.95 22.93 9.13
CA THR A 292 16.56 23.30 7.85
C THR A 292 16.68 22.11 6.89
N SER A 293 16.03 20.98 7.18
CA SER A 293 16.11 19.78 6.34
C SER A 293 15.58 20.06 4.93
N GLU A 294 16.37 19.69 3.92
CA GLU A 294 16.06 19.90 2.50
C GLU A 294 14.86 19.06 2.03
N VAL A 295 14.68 17.88 2.62
CA VAL A 295 13.58 16.95 2.30
C VAL A 295 12.37 17.13 3.22
N GLY A 296 12.37 18.19 4.02
CA GLY A 296 11.32 18.49 4.98
C GLY A 296 11.48 17.83 6.34
N CYS A 297 10.50 18.02 7.23
CA CYS A 297 10.54 17.56 8.60
C CYS A 297 10.52 16.03 8.67
N ARG A 298 11.57 15.47 9.30
CA ARG A 298 11.73 14.02 9.52
C ARG A 298 11.58 13.64 11.00
N CYS A 299 10.96 14.51 11.79
CA CYS A 299 10.77 14.30 13.22
C CYS A 299 9.41 13.66 13.48
N ASN A 300 9.36 12.75 14.44
CA ASN A 300 8.12 12.21 14.99
C ASN A 300 8.11 12.38 16.51
N ILE A 301 6.94 12.26 17.11
CA ILE A 301 6.73 12.38 18.54
C ILE A 301 6.29 11.03 19.08
N HIS A 302 7.02 10.51 20.07
CA HIS A 302 6.72 9.25 20.71
C HIS A 302 6.45 9.45 22.21
N ALA A 303 5.29 9.00 22.69
CA ALA A 303 4.95 9.04 24.11
C ALA A 303 5.45 7.79 24.83
N LEU A 304 6.12 8.00 25.96
CA LEU A 304 6.58 6.95 26.86
C LEU A 304 5.58 6.84 28.03
N VAL A 305 4.87 5.71 28.07
CA VAL A 305 3.79 5.37 29.04
C VAL A 305 4.36 4.58 30.23
#